data_AF-A0A847A8B4-F1
#
_entry.id   AF-A0A847A8B4-F1
#
_cell.length_a   1.000
_cell.length_b   1.000
_cell.length_c   1.000
_cell.angle_alpha   90.00
_cell.angle_beta   90.00
_cell.angle_gamma   90.00
#
_symmetry.space_group_name_H-M   'P 1'
#
loop_
_entity.id
_entity.type
_entity.pdbx_description
1 polymer ?
#
loop_
_entity_poly.entity_id
_entity_poly.type
_entity_poly.pdbx_seq_one_letter_code
_entity_poly.pdbx_strand_id
1 'polypeptide(L)'
;KEFFDVQYDYIIDAVDTVSAKIDIAVRAHGMGIPLISSMGTGNKMHPELFEVADIYETSVCPLCRVMRKELRARRVPELKVIYSRENPRAPLSEFRSDSCTKVNTPSSIAFVPAAAGLLLAGEVIRALYGEE
;
A
#
# COMPACT_ATOMS: atom_id res chain seq x y z
N LYS A 1 12.15 -21.78 -12.29
CA LYS A 1 12.90 -20.50 -12.28
C LYS A 1 12.57 -19.83 -10.96
N GLU A 2 13.50 -19.84 -10.02
CA GLU A 2 13.33 -19.02 -8.82
C GLU A 2 13.46 -17.56 -9.25
N PHE A 3 12.47 -16.74 -8.92
CA PHE A 3 12.41 -15.33 -9.32
C PHE A 3 13.48 -14.47 -8.60
N PHE A 4 14.16 -15.04 -7.59
CA PHE A 4 14.97 -14.35 -6.59
C PHE A 4 16.45 -14.74 -6.55
N ASP A 5 17.03 -15.25 -7.65
CA ASP A 5 18.49 -15.47 -7.75
C ASP A 5 19.32 -14.15 -7.71
N VAL A 6 18.64 -13.01 -7.58
CA VAL A 6 19.20 -11.68 -7.39
C VAL A 6 18.78 -11.18 -6.02
N GLN A 7 19.74 -10.77 -5.19
CA GLN A 7 19.43 -10.03 -3.96
C GLN A 7 19.11 -8.58 -4.30
N TYR A 8 17.96 -8.10 -3.82
CA TYR A 8 17.54 -6.72 -3.97
C TYR A 8 17.97 -5.90 -2.76
N ASP A 9 18.45 -4.68 -2.98
CA ASP A 9 18.79 -3.76 -1.90
C ASP A 9 17.53 -3.21 -1.19
N TYR A 10 16.41 -3.16 -1.92
CA TYR A 10 15.13 -2.66 -1.41
C TYR A 10 13.97 -3.22 -2.24
N ILE A 11 12.82 -3.43 -1.61
CA ILE A 11 11.57 -3.85 -2.28
C ILE A 11 10.54 -2.71 -2.22
N ILE A 12 9.93 -2.40 -3.38
CA ILE A 12 8.76 -1.53 -3.47
C ILE A 12 7.55 -2.40 -3.83
N ASP A 13 6.60 -2.52 -2.91
CA ASP A 13 5.35 -3.25 -3.15
C ASP A 13 4.25 -2.30 -3.63
N ALA A 14 3.93 -2.38 -4.93
CA ALA A 14 2.80 -1.68 -5.57
C ALA A 14 1.71 -2.65 -6.08
N VAL A 15 1.61 -3.85 -5.51
CA VAL A 15 0.58 -4.85 -5.87
C VAL A 15 -0.79 -4.40 -5.34
N ASP A 16 -1.90 -4.85 -5.92
CA ASP A 16 -3.27 -4.52 -5.47
C ASP A 16 -3.90 -5.63 -4.60
N THR A 17 -3.46 -6.86 -4.80
CA THR A 17 -4.00 -8.06 -4.18
C THR A 17 -3.47 -8.24 -2.76
N VAL A 18 -4.37 -8.27 -1.79
CA VAL A 18 -4.04 -8.35 -0.35
C VAL A 18 -3.17 -9.56 0.00
N SER A 19 -3.50 -10.75 -0.49
CA SER A 19 -2.73 -11.97 -0.21
C SER A 19 -1.30 -11.87 -0.73
N ALA A 20 -1.10 -11.29 -1.91
CA ALA A 20 0.23 -11.06 -2.47
C ALA A 20 1.05 -10.07 -1.64
N LYS A 21 0.43 -8.95 -1.20
CA LYS A 21 1.10 -8.01 -0.28
C LYS A 21 1.58 -8.66 1.01
N ILE A 22 0.73 -9.51 1.60
CA ILE A 22 1.08 -10.24 2.83
C ILE A 22 2.25 -11.19 2.58
N ASP A 23 2.21 -11.95 1.48
CA ASP A 23 3.30 -12.87 1.13
C ASP A 23 4.63 -12.13 0.88
N ILE A 24 4.59 -11.01 0.16
CA ILE A 24 5.76 -10.14 -0.06
C ILE A 24 6.32 -9.63 1.27
N ALA A 25 5.48 -9.08 2.15
CA ALA A 25 5.92 -8.56 3.44
C ALA A 25 6.55 -9.64 4.34
N VAL A 26 5.96 -10.82 4.39
CA VAL A 26 6.47 -11.95 5.17
C VAL A 26 7.81 -12.44 4.62
N ARG A 27 7.93 -12.58 3.30
CA ARG A 27 9.18 -13.02 2.67
C ARG A 27 10.28 -11.97 2.80
N ALA A 28 9.99 -10.70 2.52
CA ALA A 28 10.95 -9.61 2.67
C ALA A 28 11.50 -9.55 4.10
N HIS A 29 10.62 -9.65 5.10
CA HIS A 29 11.01 -9.73 6.50
C HIS A 29 11.89 -10.96 6.79
N GLY A 30 11.50 -12.16 6.32
CA GLY A 30 12.29 -13.37 6.49
C GLY A 30 13.66 -13.36 5.78
N MET A 31 13.79 -12.58 4.72
CA MET A 31 15.04 -12.38 3.97
C MET A 31 15.88 -11.23 4.51
N GLY A 32 15.35 -10.42 5.44
CA GLY A 32 16.02 -9.21 5.93
C GLY A 32 16.16 -8.11 4.88
N ILE A 33 15.32 -8.10 3.84
CA ILE A 33 15.35 -7.05 2.80
C ILE A 33 14.36 -5.95 3.19
N PRO A 34 14.79 -4.67 3.22
CA PRO A 34 13.89 -3.57 3.54
C PRO A 34 12.79 -3.44 2.47
N LEU A 35 11.59 -3.12 2.94
CA LEU A 35 10.38 -3.08 2.13
C LEU A 35 9.55 -1.84 2.47
N ILE A 36 9.08 -1.17 1.43
CA ILE A 36 8.02 -0.17 1.51
C ILE A 36 6.82 -0.61 0.67
N SER A 37 5.61 -0.52 1.22
CA SER A 37 4.39 -0.94 0.53
C SER A 37 3.41 0.21 0.30
N SER A 38 2.88 0.28 -0.92
CA SER A 38 1.79 1.16 -1.32
C SER A 38 0.45 0.64 -0.79
N MET A 39 -0.28 1.48 -0.07
CA MET A 39 -1.62 1.16 0.45
C MET A 39 -2.71 1.68 -0.50
N GLY A 40 -3.97 1.72 -0.02
CA GLY A 40 -5.12 2.06 -0.86
C GLY A 40 -5.10 3.51 -1.37
N THR A 41 -5.06 3.65 -2.70
CA THR A 41 -5.17 4.91 -3.45
C THR A 41 -6.57 5.12 -4.07
N GLY A 42 -7.42 4.09 -4.06
CA GLY A 42 -8.76 4.15 -4.62
C GLY A 42 -9.73 5.01 -3.81
N ASN A 43 -10.70 5.61 -4.51
CA ASN A 43 -11.74 6.51 -4.00
C ASN A 43 -11.17 7.72 -3.25
N LYS A 44 -10.04 8.26 -3.70
CA LYS A 44 -9.33 9.40 -3.11
C LYS A 44 -9.07 10.49 -4.14
N MET A 45 -8.91 11.72 -3.67
CA MET A 45 -8.70 12.90 -4.50
C MET A 45 -7.48 13.73 -4.09
N HIS A 46 -6.98 13.57 -2.87
CA HIS A 46 -5.99 14.46 -2.25
C HIS A 46 -4.63 13.75 -2.09
N PRO A 47 -3.75 13.82 -3.11
CA PRO A 47 -2.41 13.22 -3.01
C PRO A 47 -1.54 13.86 -1.93
N GLU A 48 -1.76 15.12 -1.57
CA GLU A 48 -1.06 15.84 -0.50
C GLU A 48 -1.29 15.25 0.90
N LEU A 49 -2.26 14.35 1.05
CA LEU A 49 -2.58 13.67 2.31
C LEU A 49 -1.87 12.31 2.44
N PHE A 50 -0.98 11.95 1.52
CA PHE A 50 -0.09 10.80 1.69
C PHE A 50 0.98 11.07 2.75
N GLU A 51 1.26 10.06 3.56
CA GLU A 51 2.37 10.05 4.51
C GLU A 51 3.04 8.68 4.53
N VAL A 52 4.32 8.68 4.94
CA VAL A 52 5.09 7.48 5.26
C VAL A 52 4.89 7.19 6.75
N ALA A 53 4.58 5.94 7.10
CA ALA A 53 4.43 5.51 8.48
C ALA A 53 4.74 4.02 8.63
N ASP A 54 4.89 3.54 9.86
CA ASP A 54 4.78 2.11 10.11
C ASP A 54 3.31 1.66 9.94
N ILE A 55 3.11 0.45 9.42
CA ILE A 55 1.80 -0.13 9.17
C ILE A 55 0.90 -0.11 10.42
N TYR A 56 1.46 -0.25 11.61
CA TYR A 56 0.72 -0.30 12.87
C TYR A 56 0.24 1.06 13.36
N GLU A 57 0.79 2.16 12.85
CA GLU A 57 0.41 3.53 13.18
C GLU A 57 -0.65 4.09 12.22
N THR A 58 -0.87 3.43 11.09
CA THR A 58 -1.80 3.90 10.05
C THR A 58 -3.26 4.00 10.51
N SER A 59 -3.95 5.03 10.03
CA SER A 59 -5.37 5.29 10.29
C SER A 59 -6.21 5.25 9.01
N VAL A 60 -7.55 5.27 9.12
CA VAL A 60 -8.57 5.42 8.05
C VAL A 60 -8.56 4.46 6.84
N CYS A 61 -7.48 3.72 6.59
CA CYS A 61 -7.27 2.93 5.39
C CYS A 61 -7.78 1.48 5.57
N PRO A 62 -8.80 1.04 4.79
CA PRO A 62 -9.33 -0.32 4.89
C PRO A 62 -8.28 -1.40 4.60
N LEU A 63 -7.39 -1.15 3.61
CA LEU A 63 -6.30 -2.06 3.28
C LEU A 63 -5.31 -2.18 4.44
N CYS A 64 -4.88 -1.05 5.03
CA CYS A 64 -3.98 -1.09 6.18
C CYS A 64 -4.57 -1.85 7.35
N ARG A 65 -5.88 -1.72 7.59
CA ARG A 65 -6.57 -2.48 8.65
C ARG A 65 -6.43 -4.00 8.48
N VAL A 66 -6.59 -4.48 7.25
CA VAL A 66 -6.42 -5.90 6.93
C VAL A 66 -4.95 -6.30 7.07
N MET A 67 -4.03 -5.52 6.51
CA MET A 67 -2.58 -5.75 6.61
C MET A 67 -2.12 -5.85 8.07
N ARG A 68 -2.47 -4.90 8.95
CA ARG A 68 -2.12 -4.94 10.37
C ARG A 68 -2.55 -6.22 11.06
N LYS A 69 -3.77 -6.69 10.78
CA LYS A 69 -4.31 -7.92 11.37
C LYS A 69 -3.49 -9.14 10.93
N GLU A 70 -3.24 -9.24 9.64
CA GLU A 70 -2.57 -10.40 9.03
C GLU A 70 -1.07 -10.44 9.36
N LEU A 71 -0.40 -9.29 9.43
CA LEU A 71 1.01 -9.19 9.78
C LEU A 71 1.26 -9.47 11.27
N ARG A 72 0.38 -9.02 12.19
CA ARG A 72 0.43 -9.42 13.61
C ARG A 72 0.32 -10.92 13.78
N ALA A 73 -0.61 -11.55 13.07
CA ALA A 73 -0.79 -13.01 13.13
C ALA A 73 0.46 -13.78 12.65
N ARG A 74 1.24 -13.18 11.75
CA ARG A 74 2.47 -13.75 11.18
C ARG A 74 3.74 -13.23 11.86
N ARG A 75 3.62 -12.43 12.92
CA ARG A 75 4.72 -11.88 13.71
C ARG A 75 5.70 -11.02 12.90
N VAL A 76 5.21 -10.30 11.89
CA VAL A 76 6.00 -9.28 11.20
C VAL A 76 5.98 -8.00 12.06
N PRO A 77 7.12 -7.55 12.61
CA PRO A 77 7.16 -6.54 13.66
C PRO A 77 6.91 -5.11 13.17
N GLU A 78 7.19 -4.85 11.90
CA GLU A 78 7.05 -3.53 11.26
C GLU A 78 6.87 -3.71 9.75
N LEU A 79 6.31 -2.69 9.11
CA LEU A 79 6.30 -2.56 7.65
C LEU A 79 6.16 -1.08 7.31
N LYS A 80 7.18 -0.50 6.68
CA LYS A 80 7.10 0.87 6.16
C LYS A 80 6.04 0.92 5.05
N VAL A 81 5.13 1.88 5.12
CA VAL A 81 4.07 2.03 4.12
C VAL A 81 3.85 3.49 3.74
N ILE A 82 3.37 3.68 2.51
CA ILE A 82 2.72 4.93 2.12
C ILE A 82 1.22 4.72 2.13
N TYR A 83 0.52 5.53 2.92
CA TYR A 83 -0.93 5.55 2.97
C TYR A 83 -1.40 6.99 3.04
N SER A 84 -2.68 7.23 2.72
CA SER A 84 -3.26 8.57 2.85
C SER A 84 -4.28 8.61 3.97
N ARG A 85 -4.27 9.73 4.72
CA ARG A 85 -5.22 10.04 5.81
C ARG A 85 -6.58 10.52 5.29
N GLU A 86 -6.76 10.57 3.98
CA GLU A 86 -8.06 10.82 3.36
C GLU A 86 -9.01 9.64 3.61
N ASN A 87 -10.22 9.94 4.09
CA ASN A 87 -11.29 8.94 4.11
C ASN A 87 -11.72 8.61 2.67
N PRO A 88 -11.75 7.32 2.27
CA PRO A 88 -12.23 6.94 0.95
C PRO A 88 -13.66 7.42 0.71
N ARG A 89 -13.90 8.02 -0.44
CA ARG A 89 -15.24 8.49 -0.85
C ARG A 89 -16.15 7.30 -1.13
N ALA A 90 -17.40 7.40 -0.66
CA ALA A 90 -18.42 6.44 -1.01
C ALA A 90 -18.81 6.60 -2.50
N PRO A 91 -19.18 5.50 -3.20
CA PRO A 91 -19.74 5.61 -4.54
C PRO A 91 -21.01 6.45 -4.52
N LEU A 92 -21.20 7.33 -5.50
CA LEU A 92 -22.42 8.12 -5.64
C LEU A 92 -23.61 7.18 -5.89
N SER A 93 -24.65 7.29 -5.08
CA SER A 93 -25.86 6.45 -5.14
C SER A 93 -26.71 6.71 -6.39
N GLU A 94 -26.59 7.89 -6.99
CA GLU A 94 -27.46 8.38 -8.08
C GLU A 94 -27.23 7.72 -9.44
N PHE A 95 -26.11 6.99 -9.63
CA PHE A 95 -25.80 6.26 -10.87
C PHE A 95 -26.07 4.76 -10.76
N ARG A 96 -26.80 4.31 -9.74
CA ARG A 96 -27.24 2.92 -9.63
C ARG A 96 -28.41 2.70 -10.59
N SER A 97 -28.13 2.20 -11.79
CA SER A 97 -29.15 1.48 -12.54
C SER A 97 -29.58 0.26 -11.72
N ASP A 98 -30.89 0.03 -11.63
CA ASP A 98 -31.54 -1.01 -10.80
C ASP A 98 -31.07 -2.45 -11.08
N SER A 99 -30.20 -2.66 -12.08
CA SER A 99 -29.70 -3.95 -12.53
C SER A 99 -28.26 -4.29 -12.13
N CYS A 100 -27.51 -3.40 -11.46
CA CYS A 100 -26.08 -3.60 -11.23
C CYS A 100 -25.78 -4.00 -9.78
N THR A 101 -25.40 -5.28 -9.61
CA THR A 101 -24.70 -5.85 -8.45
C THR A 101 -23.73 -4.85 -7.82
N LYS A 102 -23.76 -4.74 -6.49
CA LYS A 102 -22.86 -3.90 -5.65
C LYS A 102 -21.47 -3.75 -6.31
N VAL A 103 -21.23 -2.62 -6.97
CA VAL A 103 -19.92 -2.31 -7.55
C VAL A 103 -18.98 -2.05 -6.37
N ASN A 104 -18.26 -3.10 -5.97
CA ASN A 104 -17.25 -3.07 -4.91
C ASN A 104 -15.87 -2.69 -5.45
N THR A 105 -15.73 -2.45 -6.76
CA THR A 105 -14.48 -2.02 -7.39
C THR A 105 -14.19 -0.56 -7.01
N PRO A 106 -13.03 -0.25 -6.42
CA PRO A 106 -12.64 1.12 -6.14
C PRO A 106 -12.48 1.93 -7.44
N SER A 107 -12.98 3.16 -7.45
CA SER A 107 -12.67 4.13 -8.50
C SER A 107 -11.29 4.75 -8.25
N SER A 108 -10.66 5.30 -9.29
CA SER A 108 -9.33 5.91 -9.20
C SER A 108 -9.22 7.12 -10.11
N ILE A 109 -8.38 8.08 -9.72
CA ILE A 109 -8.02 9.27 -10.50
C ILE A 109 -6.51 9.26 -10.71
N ALA A 110 -6.04 9.45 -11.95
CA ALA A 110 -4.64 9.24 -12.34
C ALA A 110 -3.61 9.96 -11.44
N PHE A 111 -3.95 11.13 -10.90
CA PHE A 111 -3.05 11.93 -10.06
C PHE A 111 -2.71 11.29 -8.71
N VAL A 112 -3.63 10.52 -8.10
CA VAL A 112 -3.43 9.98 -6.75
C VAL A 112 -2.46 8.79 -6.75
N PRO A 113 -2.63 7.74 -7.58
CA PRO A 113 -1.65 6.67 -7.69
C PRO A 113 -0.28 7.16 -8.19
N ALA A 114 -0.24 8.13 -9.11
CA ALA A 114 1.01 8.68 -9.61
C ALA A 114 1.81 9.37 -8.49
N ALA A 115 1.16 10.18 -7.65
CA ALA A 115 1.80 10.80 -6.50
C ALA A 115 2.32 9.76 -5.50
N ALA A 116 1.53 8.72 -5.19
CA ALA A 116 1.98 7.63 -4.33
C ALA A 116 3.23 6.93 -4.88
N GLY A 117 3.28 6.66 -6.19
CA GLY A 117 4.43 6.08 -6.87
C GLY A 117 5.70 6.94 -6.75
N LEU A 118 5.57 8.25 -6.96
CA LEU A 118 6.70 9.19 -6.82
C LEU A 118 7.19 9.28 -5.38
N LEU A 119 6.28 9.28 -4.39
CA LEU A 119 6.66 9.29 -2.99
C LEU A 119 7.37 8.00 -2.57
N LEU A 120 6.91 6.84 -3.04
CA LEU A 120 7.58 5.54 -2.81
C LEU A 120 9.01 5.57 -3.34
N ALA A 121 9.18 5.98 -4.60
CA ALA A 121 10.50 6.06 -5.23
C ALA A 121 11.42 7.03 -4.47
N GLY A 122 10.91 8.21 -4.12
CA GLY A 122 11.68 9.20 -3.36
C GLY A 122 12.14 8.69 -1.99
N GLU A 123 11.27 7.97 -1.28
CA GLU A 123 11.60 7.37 0.02
C GLU A 123 12.71 6.32 -0.11
N VAL A 124 12.59 5.40 -1.07
CA VAL A 124 13.61 4.37 -1.29
C VAL A 124 14.95 4.97 -1.71
N ILE A 125 14.96 5.99 -2.57
CA ILE A 125 16.21 6.62 -3.00
C ILE A 125 16.92 7.31 -1.82
N ARG A 126 16.19 7.99 -0.93
CA ARG A 126 16.77 8.57 0.30
C ARG A 126 17.34 7.49 1.21
N ALA A 127 16.62 6.39 1.41
CA ALA A 127 17.07 5.25 2.20
C ALA A 127 18.39 4.66 1.66
N LEU A 128 18.45 4.42 0.35
CA LEU A 128 19.64 3.87 -0.32
C LEU A 128 20.83 4.85 -0.30
N TYR A 129 20.56 6.15 -0.26
CA TYR A 129 21.60 7.18 -0.15
C TYR A 129 22.09 7.40 1.29
N GLY A 130 21.36 6.90 2.30
CA GLY A 130 21.70 7.05 3.72
C GLY A 130 21.13 8.31 4.38
N GLU A 131 20.07 8.90 3.83
CA GLU A 131 19.34 10.05 4.39
C GLU A 131 17.99 9.62 5.03
N GLU A 132 18.06 8.73 6.01
CA GLU A 132 16.93 8.36 6.90
C GLU A 132 17.20 8.75 8.36
#